data_AF-A0A6N8JI26-F1
#
_entry.id   AF-A0A6N8JI26-F1
#
_cell.length_a   1.000
_cell.length_b   1.000
_cell.length_c   1.000
_cell.angle_alpha   90.00
_cell.angle_beta   90.00
_cell.angle_gamma   90.00
#
_symmetry.space_group_name_H-M   'P 1'
#
loop_
_entity.id
_entity.type
_entity.pdbx_description
1 polymer ?
#
loop_
_entity_poly.entity_id
_entity_poly.type
_entity_poly.pdbx_seq_one_letter_code
_entity_poly.pdbx_strand_id
1 'polypeptide(L)'
;MIKRDELITMRAIAICFKPFLKPEEALIYCNLGRTQFAKKCEEAGVYKNNNGYYKREEIDKMLSGEALSLSILVPKHKLKVA
;
A
#
# COMPACT_ATOMS: atom_id res chain seq x y z
N MET A 1 -2.97 15.15 31.52
CA MET A 1 -3.01 15.62 30.13
C MET A 1 -2.00 14.81 29.34
N ILE A 2 -2.39 14.18 28.22
CA ILE A 2 -1.46 13.40 27.39
C ILE A 2 -0.48 14.36 26.72
N LYS A 3 0.81 14.03 26.70
CA LYS A 3 1.81 14.87 26.01
C LYS A 3 1.60 14.81 24.51
N ARG A 4 1.96 15.88 23.80
CA ARG A 4 1.77 15.95 22.34
C ARG A 4 2.46 14.80 21.60
N ASP A 5 3.66 14.45 22.02
CA ASP A 5 4.43 13.37 21.40
C ASP A 5 3.80 12.00 21.65
N GLU A 6 3.30 11.75 22.87
CA GLU A 6 2.54 10.53 23.18
C GLU A 6 1.31 10.42 22.29
N LEU A 7 0.58 11.52 22.06
CA LEU A 7 -0.57 11.52 21.16
C LEU A 7 -0.17 11.20 19.70
N ILE A 8 0.96 11.70 19.22
CA ILE A 8 1.49 11.42 17.88
C ILE A 8 1.88 9.94 17.79
N THR A 9 2.59 9.41 18.78
CA THR A 9 2.98 8.00 18.86
C THR A 9 1.75 7.09 18.85
N MET A 10 0.74 7.40 19.66
CA MET A 10 -0.51 6.63 19.69
C MET A 10 -1.23 6.63 18.34
N ARG A 11 -1.23 7.75 17.62
CA ARG A 11 -1.82 7.83 16.27
C ARG A 11 -1.05 6.98 15.26
N ALA A 12 0.28 7.01 15.30
CA ALA A 12 1.11 6.16 14.44
C ALA A 12 0.86 4.67 14.73
N ILE A 13 0.78 4.28 16.00
CA ILE A 13 0.43 2.91 16.42
C ILE A 13 -0.94 2.51 15.86
N ALA A 14 -1.94 3.38 15.97
CA ALA A 14 -3.30 3.10 15.47
C ALA A 14 -3.34 2.84 13.96
N ILE A 15 -2.45 3.45 13.17
CA ILE A 15 -2.35 3.21 11.72
C ILE A 15 -1.98 1.76 11.43
N CYS A 16 -1.07 1.15 12.21
CA CYS A 16 -0.61 -0.22 12.01
C CYS A 16 -1.71 -1.28 12.13
N PHE A 17 -2.81 -0.95 12.81
CA PHE A 17 -3.94 -1.87 13.00
C PHE A 17 -5.07 -1.68 11.97
N LYS A 18 -4.98 -0.67 11.09
CA LYS A 18 -6.00 -0.45 10.07
C LYS A 18 -5.85 -1.47 8.92
N PRO A 19 -6.95 -2.06 8.42
CA PRO A 19 -6.89 -2.94 7.26
C PRO A 19 -6.68 -2.18 5.94
N PHE A 20 -7.12 -0.92 5.89
CA PHE A 20 -7.00 -0.05 4.72
C PHE A 20 -6.42 1.30 5.12
N LEU A 21 -5.42 1.77 4.35
CA LEU A 21 -4.67 2.99 4.61
C LEU A 21 -4.94 4.03 3.54
N LYS A 22 -5.18 5.28 3.96
CA LYS A 22 -5.13 6.43 3.04
C LYS A 22 -3.72 6.59 2.47
N PRO A 23 -3.53 7.30 1.35
CA PRO A 23 -2.20 7.54 0.80
C PRO A 23 -1.21 8.11 1.82
N GLU A 24 -1.63 9.08 2.63
CA GLU A 24 -0.77 9.70 3.65
C GLU A 24 -0.44 8.73 4.79
N GLU A 25 -1.40 7.90 5.19
CA GLU A 25 -1.20 6.87 6.23
C GLU A 25 -0.27 5.76 5.73
N ALA A 26 -0.39 5.37 4.47
CA ALA A 26 0.48 4.39 3.84
C ALA A 26 1.94 4.87 3.82
N LEU A 27 2.19 6.15 3.47
CA LEU A 27 3.53 6.75 3.49
C LEU A 27 4.14 6.75 4.90
N ILE A 28 3.34 7.07 5.92
CA ILE A 28 3.77 6.99 7.32
C ILE A 28 4.09 5.55 7.70
N TYR A 29 3.20 4.61 7.36
CA TYR A 29 3.33 3.20 7.73
C TYR A 29 4.57 2.54 7.14
N CYS A 30 4.89 2.79 5.88
CA CYS A 30 6.08 2.25 5.22
C CYS A 30 7.35 3.08 5.44
N ASN A 31 7.22 4.27 6.04
CA ASN A 31 8.30 5.25 6.18
C ASN A 31 9.01 5.57 4.85
N LEU A 32 8.23 5.80 3.78
CA LEU A 32 8.74 6.14 2.45
C LEU A 32 8.24 7.51 1.98
N GLY A 33 9.07 8.19 1.19
CA GLY A 33 8.65 9.38 0.45
C GLY A 33 7.71 9.01 -0.71
N ARG A 34 6.92 9.99 -1.18
CA ARG A 34 5.89 9.81 -2.22
C ARG A 34 6.41 9.09 -3.47
N THR A 35 7.52 9.54 -4.04
CA THR A 35 8.08 8.97 -5.28
C THR A 35 8.58 7.54 -5.08
N GLN A 36 9.25 7.27 -3.95
CA GLN A 36 9.75 5.93 -3.64
C GLN A 36 8.61 4.94 -3.40
N PHE A 37 7.58 5.37 -2.67
CA PHE A 37 6.39 4.57 -2.44
C PHE A 37 5.68 4.24 -3.74
N ALA A 38 5.45 5.24 -4.61
CA ALA A 38 4.81 5.03 -5.90
C ALA A 38 5.56 4.00 -6.77
N LYS A 39 6.90 4.12 -6.85
CA LYS A 39 7.75 3.17 -7.58
C LYS A 39 7.63 1.75 -7.03
N LYS A 40 7.71 1.59 -5.70
CA LYS A 40 7.56 0.26 -5.07
C LYS A 40 6.16 -0.32 -5.25
N CYS A 41 5.11 0.51 -5.19
CA CYS A 41 3.75 0.06 -5.46
C CYS A 41 3.60 -0.45 -6.89
N GLU A 42 4.17 0.25 -7.86
CA GLU A 42 4.19 -0.17 -9.26
C GLU A 42 4.95 -1.50 -9.43
N GLU A 43 6.16 -1.60 -8.88
CA GLU A 43 7.00 -2.81 -8.94
C GLU A 43 6.33 -4.02 -8.28
N ALA A 44 5.58 -3.81 -7.19
CA ALA A 44 4.91 -4.87 -6.45
C ALA A 44 3.45 -5.10 -6.89
N GLY A 45 2.89 -4.32 -7.82
CA GLY A 45 1.49 -4.44 -8.21
C GLY A 45 0.49 -4.08 -7.10
N VAL A 46 0.82 -3.13 -6.22
CA VAL A 46 -0.05 -2.64 -5.15
C VAL A 46 -0.88 -1.46 -5.65
N TYR A 47 -2.20 -1.58 -5.61
CA TYR A 47 -3.13 -0.57 -6.13
C TYR A 47 -4.14 -0.10 -5.08
N LYS A 48 -4.72 1.07 -5.32
CA LYS A 48 -5.83 1.59 -4.51
C LYS A 48 -7.12 0.86 -4.87
N ASN A 49 -7.99 0.68 -3.88
CA ASN A 49 -9.37 0.31 -4.12
C ASN A 49 -10.19 1.48 -4.71
N ASN A 50 -11.45 1.24 -5.05
CA ASN A 50 -12.36 2.24 -5.62
C ASN A 50 -12.53 3.50 -4.75
N ASN A 51 -12.27 3.39 -3.44
CA ASN A 51 -12.36 4.50 -2.50
C ASN A 51 -11.03 5.26 -2.32
N GLY A 52 -9.96 4.83 -3.02
CA GLY A 52 -8.65 5.47 -2.98
C GLY A 52 -7.71 5.01 -1.85
N TYR A 53 -8.00 3.88 -1.19
CA TYR A 53 -7.21 3.34 -0.08
C TYR A 53 -6.38 2.12 -0.49
N TYR A 54 -5.25 1.92 0.18
CA TYR A 54 -4.39 0.74 0.01
C TYR A 54 -4.72 -0.34 1.03
N LYS A 55 -4.68 -1.61 0.65
CA LYS A 55 -4.83 -2.73 1.58
C LYS A 55 -3.51 -2.94 2.33
N ARG A 56 -3.54 -2.92 3.67
CA ARG A 56 -2.31 -3.04 4.48
C ARG A 56 -1.55 -4.34 4.20
N GLU A 57 -2.27 -5.45 4.04
CA GLU A 57 -1.67 -6.75 3.70
C GLU A 57 -0.85 -6.72 2.40
N GLU A 58 -1.26 -5.94 1.41
CA GLU A 58 -0.52 -5.81 0.14
C GLU A 58 0.74 -4.95 0.32
N ILE A 59 0.65 -3.91 1.15
CA ILE A 59 1.81 -3.12 1.58
C ILE A 59 2.79 -3.99 2.38
N ASP A 60 2.30 -4.82 3.29
CA ASP A 60 3.14 -5.73 4.08
C ASP A 60 3.91 -6.70 3.18
N LYS A 61 3.26 -7.26 2.15
CA LYS A 61 3.92 -8.10 1.12
C LYS A 61 4.95 -7.32 0.29
N MET A 62 4.61 -6.10 -0.11
CA MET A 62 5.54 -5.21 -0.81
C MET A 62 6.80 -4.94 0.04
N LEU A 63 6.66 -4.80 1.35
CA LEU A 63 7.77 -4.54 2.28
C LEU A 63 8.56 -5.79 2.67
N SER A 64 7.94 -6.97 2.67
CA SER A 64 8.63 -8.24 2.96
C SER A 64 9.58 -8.67 1.85
N GLY A 65 9.47 -8.07 0.66
CA GLY A 65 10.26 -8.46 -0.52
C GLY A 65 9.76 -9.76 -1.16
N GLU A 66 8.64 -10.31 -0.70
CA GLU A 66 7.94 -11.38 -1.40
C GLU A 66 7.30 -10.79 -2.65
N ALA A 67 7.92 -11.03 -3.80
CA ALA A 67 7.35 -10.64 -5.08
C ALA A 67 5.95 -11.24 -5.19
N LEU A 68 4.93 -10.38 -5.35
CA LEU A 68 3.60 -10.81 -5.71
C LEU A 68 3.71 -11.53 -7.04
N SER A 69 3.51 -12.85 -7.05
CA SER A 69 3.41 -13.61 -8.28
C SER A 69 2.26 -13.01 -9.10
N LEU A 70 2.61 -12.38 -10.23
CA LEU A 70 1.69 -11.90 -11.26
C LEU A 70 0.97 -13.10 -11.89
N SER A 71 0.08 -13.75 -11.16
CA SER A 71 -0.70 -14.89 -11.65
C SER A 71 -2.17 -14.56 -11.89
N ILE A 72 -2.65 -13.32 -11.69
CA ILE A 72 -4.03 -12.97 -12.03
C ILE A 72 -4.12 -11.53 -12.56
N LEU A 73 -4.81 -11.39 -13.70
CA LEU A 73 -5.24 -10.16 -14.40
C LEU A 73 -4.36 -9.69 -15.59
N VAL A 74 -4.15 -10.58 -16.57
CA VAL A 74 -4.14 -10.13 -17.97
C VAL A 74 -5.57 -10.20 -18.49
N PRO A 75 -6.23 -9.08 -18.86
CA PRO A 75 -7.47 -9.14 -19.61
C PRO A 75 -7.14 -9.77 -20.97
N LYS A 76 -7.70 -10.95 -21.24
CA LYS A 76 -7.69 -11.56 -22.58
C LYS A 76 -8.57 -10.73 -23.53
N HIS A 77 -8.12 -9.53 -23.91
CA HIS A 77 -8.71 -8.85 -25.06
C HIS A 77 -8.12 -9.48 -26.33
N LYS A 78 -9.04 -10.07 -27.09
CA LYS A 78 -8.84 -10.91 -28.26
C LYS A 78 -7.81 -10.33 -29.25
N LEU A 79 -6.66 -10.98 -29.37
CA LEU A 79 -5.92 -11.02 -30.63
C LEU A 79 -6.76 -11.86 -31.62
N LYS A 80 -7.56 -11.19 -32.45
CA LYS A 80 -7.95 -11.75 -33.75
C LYS A 80 -6.78 -11.46 -34.70
N VAL A 81 -6.01 -12.49 -34.99
CA VAL A 81 -5.06 -12.53 -36.10
C VAL A 81 -5.71 -13.37 -37.20
N ALA A 82 -5.70 -12.83 -38.42
CA ALA A 82 -6.15 -13.38 -39.69
C ALA A 82 -7.68 -13.55 -39.88
#